data_AF-A0A9P3C0G0-F1
#
_entry.id   AF-A0A9P3C0G0-F1
#
_cell.length_a   1.000
_cell.length_b   1.000
_cell.length_c   1.000
_cell.angle_alpha   90.00
_cell.angle_beta   90.00
_cell.angle_gamma   90.00
#
_symmetry.space_group_name_H-M   'P 1'
#
loop_
_entity.id
_entity.type
_entity.pdbx_description
1 polymer ?
#
loop_
_entity_poly.entity_id
_entity_poly.type
_entity_poly.pdbx_seq_one_letter_code
_entity_poly.pdbx_strand_id
1 'polypeptide(L)'
;METNPPSNNANEPDTRASLVETLGALEKILRLVEKHKVAALVILALAYPKLAVSWGWKGSDTTSTESLVSVPLFVAMALLVAASQSTNVSWQLRFAYLEWQSLTTWLDGVTGGHTITLVLIILFFFPVLWLAILGLISWQLILLKYRQYVRRVTADMSEFKGQAKIALNRSQEYATAASEYEWRVLKVVKEIYLVQTQITEVFGRDPGVFNVLAQNVESAVQAGKDLTDLTKDILVGRLKAEDEFGKIQQLADKVTTLAEQGEIVDPASSAAAIHEGLTAIHGAENSLLQIKEGAHSIMVKVYLDDMLAAQKKLLEELQARPREREEQAEEQAEEEAQPVLDNKVTLRNPIAIVGSLRGATESIDDKWFPLELPFAVSLFNQCTNKVFVTDNGILSLDSAGGTGEQQRTGQVLPFYDQIAPYSMFPFWTDLKICEGKPHGIYYEIVGQPGSRSLTVEWYVTRYSKEDQYFHFNMRIDEAHPNIVTYQYYDAVDKGAQCTIGVQGANGAYSVAEKAVLVGQTLRGSHDDDPENYETGPELVPGELTDGACQGQQELF
;
A
#
# COMPACT_ATOMS: atom_id res chain seq x y z
N MET A 1 72.10 36.46 70.68
CA MET A 1 71.26 36.15 69.50
C MET A 1 70.83 37.48 68.93
N GLU A 2 71.18 37.98 67.75
CA GLU A 2 72.02 37.62 66.57
C GLU A 2 72.29 38.98 65.89
N THR A 3 73.53 39.51 65.86
CA THR A 3 74.46 39.63 64.70
C THR A 3 73.90 40.15 63.36
N ASN A 4 74.29 41.39 63.00
CA ASN A 4 74.50 41.89 61.61
C ASN A 4 75.91 41.41 61.11
N PRO A 5 76.42 41.62 59.86
CA PRO A 5 75.91 41.82 58.47
C PRO A 5 76.69 40.87 57.47
N PRO A 6 77.26 41.20 56.27
CA PRO A 6 76.89 41.95 55.03
C PRO A 6 77.11 41.18 53.66
N SER A 7 76.63 41.79 52.57
CA SER A 7 77.21 41.99 51.20
C SER A 7 77.77 40.87 50.27
N ASN A 8 77.39 41.04 48.98
CA ASN A 8 78.16 40.96 47.71
C ASN A 8 78.55 39.62 47.05
N ASN A 9 78.01 39.40 45.84
CA ASN A 9 78.70 39.24 44.53
C ASN A 9 77.74 38.55 43.52
N ALA A 10 77.32 39.20 42.43
CA ALA A 10 78.03 39.53 41.18
C ALA A 10 78.05 38.37 40.15
N ASN A 11 77.26 38.59 39.10
CA ASN A 11 77.42 38.19 37.68
C ASN A 11 77.51 36.70 37.31
N GLU A 12 76.37 36.18 36.88
CA GLU A 12 76.29 35.06 35.93
C GLU A 12 75.54 35.57 34.67
N PRO A 13 76.08 35.43 33.45
CA PRO A 13 75.43 35.91 32.24
C PRO A 13 74.23 35.01 31.90
N ASP A 14 73.08 35.64 31.70
CA ASP A 14 71.81 35.00 31.41
C ASP A 14 71.81 34.31 30.03
N THR A 15 72.16 33.03 30.02
CA THR A 15 72.21 32.14 28.85
C THR A 15 70.83 31.90 28.22
N ARG A 16 69.72 32.24 28.92
CA ARG A 16 68.37 32.06 28.37
C ARG A 16 67.96 33.13 27.37
N ALA A 17 68.48 34.36 27.49
CA ALA A 17 68.17 35.43 26.55
C ALA A 17 68.73 35.12 25.13
N SER A 18 69.94 34.55 25.07
CA SER A 18 70.59 34.15 23.81
C SER A 18 69.88 33.01 23.08
N LEU A 19 69.32 32.04 23.82
CA LEU A 19 68.64 30.87 23.25
C LEU A 19 67.28 31.23 22.62
N VAL A 20 66.55 32.16 23.25
CA VAL A 20 65.26 32.64 22.75
C VAL A 20 65.42 33.46 21.46
N GLU A 21 66.50 34.25 21.38
CA GLU A 21 66.79 35.06 20.20
C GLU A 21 67.25 34.21 19.00
N THR A 22 68.04 33.15 19.24
CA THR A 22 68.45 32.19 18.19
C THR A 22 67.28 31.33 17.69
N LEU A 23 66.37 30.90 18.57
CA LEU A 23 65.18 30.14 18.17
C LEU A 23 64.19 30.99 17.36
N GLY A 24 64.01 32.27 17.72
CA GLY A 24 63.17 33.20 16.97
C GLY A 24 63.70 33.53 15.56
N ALA A 25 65.03 33.53 15.39
CA ALA A 25 65.65 33.69 14.06
C ALA A 25 65.46 32.45 13.19
N LEU A 26 65.57 31.25 13.77
CA LEU A 26 65.39 29.97 13.07
C LEU A 26 63.96 29.79 12.55
N GLU A 27 62.95 30.19 13.35
CA GLU A 27 61.54 30.10 12.97
C GLU A 27 61.20 31.03 11.78
N LYS A 28 61.79 32.24 11.75
CA LYS A 28 61.63 33.17 10.63
C LYS A 28 62.25 32.65 9.34
N ILE A 29 63.40 31.96 9.43
CA ILE A 29 64.05 31.32 8.28
C ILE A 29 63.21 30.16 7.76
N LEU A 30 62.66 29.32 8.65
CA LEU A 30 61.78 28.21 8.28
C LEU A 30 60.52 28.69 7.55
N ARG A 31 59.84 29.72 8.07
CA ARG A 31 58.66 30.31 7.40
C ARG A 31 59.00 30.97 6.06
N LEU A 32 60.21 31.55 5.93
CA LEU A 32 60.67 32.14 4.66
C LEU A 32 60.91 31.06 3.59
N VAL A 33 61.55 29.95 3.97
CA VAL A 33 61.82 28.78 3.12
C VAL A 33 60.53 28.09 2.70
N GLU A 34 59.56 27.96 3.61
CA GLU A 34 58.25 27.40 3.33
C GLU A 34 57.44 28.26 2.34
N LYS A 35 57.53 29.59 2.45
CA LYS A 35 56.79 30.53 1.59
C LYS A 35 57.40 30.74 0.20
N HIS A 36 58.72 30.71 0.05
CA HIS A 36 59.41 31.06 -1.21
C HIS A 36 60.13 29.88 -1.90
N LYS A 37 59.96 28.66 -1.36
CA LYS A 37 60.45 27.38 -1.93
C LYS A 37 61.94 27.45 -2.33
N VAL A 38 62.33 26.77 -3.42
CA VAL A 38 63.72 26.59 -3.91
C VAL A 38 64.48 27.93 -4.06
N ALA A 39 63.78 29.03 -4.37
CA ALA A 39 64.40 30.35 -4.49
C ALA A 39 64.98 30.86 -3.17
N ALA A 40 64.34 30.58 -2.03
CA ALA A 40 64.87 30.95 -0.71
C ALA A 40 66.16 30.20 -0.36
N LEU A 41 66.27 28.92 -0.74
CA LEU A 41 67.47 28.11 -0.50
C LEU A 41 68.65 28.58 -1.37
N VAL A 42 68.39 28.96 -2.62
CA VAL A 42 69.41 29.55 -3.50
C VAL A 42 69.84 30.93 -2.99
N ILE A 43 68.89 31.77 -2.55
CA ILE A 43 69.19 33.08 -1.96
C ILE A 43 69.95 32.93 -0.64
N LEU A 44 69.59 31.98 0.22
CA LEU A 44 70.33 31.68 1.45
C LEU A 44 71.74 31.15 1.16
N ALA A 45 71.91 30.26 0.17
CA ALA A 45 73.23 29.76 -0.24
C ALA A 45 74.12 30.87 -0.83
N LEU A 46 73.54 31.80 -1.61
CA LEU A 46 74.25 32.97 -2.17
C LEU A 46 74.53 34.05 -1.13
N ALA A 47 73.67 34.19 -0.11
CA ALA A 47 73.83 35.16 0.97
C ALA A 47 74.71 34.64 2.13
N TYR A 48 74.87 33.32 2.26
CA TYR A 48 75.65 32.67 3.32
C TYR A 48 77.09 33.22 3.48
N PRO A 49 77.85 33.49 2.40
CA PRO A 49 79.19 34.09 2.53
C PRO A 49 79.17 35.48 3.16
N LYS A 50 78.10 36.26 2.94
CA LYS A 50 77.94 37.61 3.52
C LYS A 50 77.40 37.57 4.95
N LEU A 51 76.52 36.62 5.27
CA LEU A 51 75.98 36.45 6.62
C LEU A 51 77.04 35.95 7.60
N ALA A 52 77.90 35.02 7.17
CA ALA A 52 79.03 34.51 7.97
C ALA A 52 80.02 35.62 8.38
N VAL A 53 80.22 36.62 7.52
CA VAL A 53 81.06 37.80 7.83
C VAL A 53 80.36 38.76 8.80
N SER A 54 79.04 38.92 8.70
CA SER A 54 78.28 39.85 9.55
C SER A 54 78.04 39.36 10.98
N TRP A 55 78.07 38.04 11.22
CA TRP A 55 77.83 37.43 12.54
C TRP A 55 79.09 37.31 13.41
N GLY A 56 80.17 38.01 13.05
CA GLY A 56 81.30 38.22 13.96
C GLY A 56 82.24 37.02 14.12
N TRP A 57 82.30 36.11 13.17
CA TRP A 57 83.42 35.17 13.05
C TRP A 57 84.66 35.91 12.50
N LYS A 58 85.25 36.77 13.33
CA LYS A 58 86.65 37.18 13.16
C LYS A 58 87.51 35.99 13.56
N GLY A 59 88.17 35.38 12.58
CA GLY A 59 89.15 34.32 12.82
C GLY A 59 90.25 34.80 13.76
N SER A 60 90.60 33.95 14.74
CA SER A 60 92.01 33.74 15.03
C SER A 60 92.60 33.00 13.82
N ASP A 61 93.76 33.44 13.35
CA ASP A 61 94.50 32.88 12.22
C ASP A 61 95.00 31.44 12.49
N THR A 62 94.09 30.50 12.57
CA THR A 62 94.39 29.08 12.41
C THR A 62 93.46 28.54 11.33
N THR A 63 94.07 28.13 10.22
CA THR A 63 93.45 27.32 9.18
C THR A 63 93.04 25.98 9.78
N SER A 64 91.92 25.97 10.51
CA SER A 64 91.28 24.74 10.95
C SER A 64 90.26 24.31 9.90
N THR A 65 90.27 23.01 9.67
CA THR A 65 89.50 22.18 8.75
C THR A 65 87.98 22.32 8.81
N GLU A 66 87.42 23.26 9.58
CA GLU A 66 85.98 23.38 9.84
C GLU A 66 85.19 24.11 8.72
N SER A 67 85.80 25.05 7.99
CA SER A 67 85.09 25.76 6.89
C SER A 67 84.90 24.93 5.62
N LEU A 68 85.69 23.86 5.44
CA LEU A 68 85.56 22.93 4.32
C LEU A 68 84.41 21.92 4.48
N VAL A 69 83.86 21.77 5.69
CA VAL A 69 82.79 20.80 6.00
C VAL A 69 81.39 21.44 5.98
N SER A 70 81.27 22.72 6.33
CA SER A 70 79.96 23.38 6.47
C SER A 70 79.26 23.68 5.14
N VAL A 71 80.01 24.10 4.11
CA VAL A 71 79.43 24.44 2.79
C VAL A 71 78.88 23.20 2.06
N PRO A 72 79.61 22.06 1.97
CA PRO A 72 79.08 20.85 1.35
C PRO A 72 77.87 20.29 2.11
N LEU A 73 77.87 20.36 3.45
CA LEU A 73 76.73 19.91 4.26
C LEU A 73 75.49 20.78 4.02
N PHE A 74 75.67 22.09 3.89
CA PHE A 74 74.56 23.02 3.60
C PHE A 74 74.03 22.85 2.17
N VAL A 75 74.91 22.65 1.18
CA VAL A 75 74.50 22.33 -0.20
C VAL A 75 73.81 20.96 -0.25
N ALA A 76 74.30 19.96 0.48
CA ALA A 76 73.67 18.65 0.57
C ALA A 76 72.30 18.73 1.25
N MET A 77 72.15 19.49 2.35
CA MET A 77 70.87 19.79 2.99
C MET A 77 69.92 20.53 2.04
N ALA A 78 70.40 21.54 1.31
CA ALA A 78 69.60 22.28 0.34
C ALA A 78 69.13 21.40 -0.83
N LEU A 79 70.00 20.51 -1.32
CA LEU A 79 69.66 19.50 -2.34
C LEU A 79 68.71 18.44 -1.79
N LEU A 80 68.86 18.02 -0.53
CA LEU A 80 67.94 17.09 0.14
C LEU A 80 66.55 17.72 0.29
N VAL A 81 66.48 18.99 0.69
CA VAL A 81 65.22 19.74 0.83
C VAL A 81 64.61 19.96 -0.56
N ALA A 82 65.40 20.36 -1.56
CA ALA A 82 64.92 20.54 -2.93
C ALA A 82 64.43 19.22 -3.55
N ALA A 83 65.11 18.09 -3.31
CA ALA A 83 64.66 16.76 -3.71
C ALA A 83 63.41 16.31 -2.95
N SER A 84 63.29 16.67 -1.66
CA SER A 84 62.10 16.36 -0.85
C SER A 84 60.86 17.17 -1.25
N GLN A 85 61.07 18.36 -1.83
CA GLN A 85 60.03 19.32 -2.22
C GLN A 85 59.69 19.29 -3.72
N SER A 86 60.52 18.67 -4.55
CA SER A 86 60.22 18.51 -5.97
C SER A 86 59.18 17.40 -6.16
N THR A 87 57.95 17.79 -6.44
CA THR A 87 56.85 16.87 -6.79
C THR A 87 56.94 16.36 -8.25
N ASN A 88 57.96 16.79 -9.02
CA ASN A 88 58.12 16.51 -10.46
C ASN A 88 59.28 15.56 -10.81
N VAL A 89 59.82 14.79 -9.85
CA VAL A 89 61.00 13.91 -10.06
C VAL A 89 60.63 12.58 -10.77
N SER A 90 59.55 12.50 -11.55
CA SER A 90 59.06 11.20 -12.06
C SER A 90 59.97 10.56 -13.11
N TRP A 91 60.58 11.34 -13.99
CA TRP A 91 61.39 10.79 -15.08
C TRP A 91 62.77 10.27 -14.59
N GLN A 92 63.36 10.96 -13.60
CA GLN A 92 64.60 10.51 -12.95
C GLN A 92 64.38 9.31 -12.02
N LEU A 93 63.18 9.17 -11.44
CA LEU A 93 62.79 8.01 -10.65
C LEU A 93 62.66 6.72 -11.48
N ARG A 94 62.18 6.83 -12.73
CA ARG A 94 62.03 5.71 -13.66
C ARG A 94 63.38 5.15 -14.14
N PHE A 95 64.32 6.04 -14.46
CA PHE A 95 65.66 5.65 -14.91
C PHE A 95 66.45 4.94 -13.80
N ALA A 96 66.34 5.42 -12.56
CA ALA A 96 67.07 4.86 -11.43
C ALA A 96 66.44 3.58 -10.84
N TYR A 97 65.12 3.35 -10.97
CA TYR A 97 64.48 2.11 -10.51
C TYR A 97 64.83 0.89 -11.38
N LEU A 98 64.83 1.07 -12.71
CA LEU A 98 65.07 -0.03 -13.66
C LEU A 98 66.55 -0.39 -13.83
N GLU A 99 67.48 0.57 -13.78
CA GLU A 99 68.92 0.27 -13.89
C GLU A 99 69.55 -0.24 -12.58
N TRP A 100 68.97 0.04 -11.41
CA TRP A 100 69.60 -0.32 -10.13
C TRP A 100 69.27 -1.73 -9.64
N GLN A 101 68.19 -2.36 -10.11
CA GLN A 101 67.88 -3.76 -9.78
C GLN A 101 68.97 -4.71 -10.30
N SER A 102 69.59 -4.38 -11.44
CA SER A 102 70.81 -5.04 -11.95
C SER A 102 72.06 -4.74 -11.15
N LEU A 103 72.16 -3.55 -10.51
CA LEU A 103 73.35 -3.20 -9.74
C LEU A 103 73.34 -3.80 -8.32
N THR A 104 72.19 -3.88 -7.66
CA THR A 104 72.08 -4.53 -6.33
C THR A 104 72.33 -6.03 -6.40
N THR A 105 71.84 -6.71 -7.44
CA THR A 105 72.12 -8.14 -7.66
C THR A 105 73.58 -8.39 -8.01
N TRP A 106 74.22 -7.46 -8.73
CA TRP A 106 75.66 -7.48 -8.97
C TRP A 106 76.49 -7.24 -7.69
N LEU A 107 76.13 -6.25 -6.87
CA LEU A 107 76.84 -5.92 -5.62
C LEU A 107 76.70 -7.01 -4.54
N ASP A 108 75.53 -7.65 -4.44
CA ASP A 108 75.32 -8.81 -3.56
C ASP A 108 76.14 -10.03 -4.01
N GLY A 109 76.34 -10.20 -5.32
CA GLY A 109 77.21 -11.25 -5.87
C GLY A 109 78.71 -11.01 -5.66
N VAL A 110 79.14 -9.75 -5.51
CA VAL A 110 80.56 -9.38 -5.43
C VAL A 110 81.08 -9.26 -4.00
N THR A 111 80.23 -8.93 -3.01
CA THR A 111 80.72 -8.46 -1.69
C THR A 111 80.54 -9.41 -0.50
N GLY A 112 79.90 -10.57 -0.68
CA GLY A 112 79.97 -11.70 0.29
C GLY A 112 79.63 -11.36 1.75
N GLY A 113 78.79 -10.36 2.02
CA GLY A 113 78.27 -10.10 3.37
C GLY A 113 79.18 -9.34 4.36
N HIS A 114 80.21 -8.61 3.91
CA HIS A 114 81.08 -7.80 4.79
C HIS A 114 81.05 -6.28 4.51
N THR A 115 79.88 -5.75 4.13
CA THR A 115 79.72 -4.37 3.64
C THR A 115 79.65 -3.29 4.73
N ILE A 116 79.26 -3.60 5.98
CA ILE A 116 78.98 -2.54 6.97
C ILE A 116 80.26 -1.92 7.56
N THR A 117 81.31 -2.72 7.79
CA THR A 117 82.51 -2.27 8.52
C THR A 117 83.50 -1.50 7.65
N LEU A 118 83.62 -1.83 6.35
CA LEU A 118 84.49 -1.12 5.39
C LEU A 118 83.87 0.21 4.93
N VAL A 119 82.54 0.27 4.83
CA VAL A 119 81.82 1.51 4.50
C VAL A 119 81.98 2.55 5.61
N LEU A 120 82.02 2.14 6.88
CA LEU A 120 82.23 3.04 8.02
C LEU A 120 83.64 3.65 8.07
N ILE A 121 84.67 2.94 7.62
CA ILE A 121 86.07 3.44 7.62
C ILE A 121 86.31 4.41 6.46
N ILE A 122 85.73 4.17 5.30
CA ILE A 122 85.86 5.07 4.13
C ILE A 122 85.03 6.36 4.36
N LEU A 123 83.97 6.30 5.16
CA LEU A 123 83.08 7.45 5.45
C LEU A 123 83.76 8.58 6.22
N PHE A 124 84.83 8.27 6.96
CA PHE A 124 85.54 9.24 7.76
C PHE A 124 86.51 10.10 6.93
N PHE A 125 86.94 9.63 5.75
CA PHE A 125 87.99 10.28 4.95
C PHE A 125 87.53 10.81 3.58
N PHE A 126 86.35 10.41 3.09
CA PHE A 126 85.89 10.81 1.76
C PHE A 126 84.54 11.55 1.82
N PRO A 127 84.52 12.89 1.68
CA PRO A 127 83.27 13.66 1.55
C PRO A 127 82.38 13.18 0.39
N VAL A 128 82.95 12.50 -0.60
CA VAL A 128 82.22 11.81 -1.69
C VAL A 128 81.34 10.66 -1.15
N LEU A 129 81.78 9.93 -0.13
CA LEU A 129 81.00 8.82 0.42
C LEU A 129 79.81 9.32 1.27
N TRP A 130 79.96 10.46 1.94
CA TRP A 130 78.83 11.14 2.60
C TRP A 130 77.75 11.59 1.61
N LEU A 131 78.15 12.12 0.45
CA LEU A 131 77.21 12.47 -0.62
C LEU A 131 76.52 11.21 -1.18
N ALA A 132 77.23 10.09 -1.31
CA ALA A 132 76.64 8.82 -1.73
C ALA A 132 75.62 8.29 -0.70
N ILE A 133 75.91 8.40 0.60
CA ILE A 133 74.97 8.00 1.66
C ILE A 133 73.75 8.91 1.71
N LEU A 134 73.92 10.24 1.61
CA LEU A 134 72.80 11.17 1.55
C LEU A 134 71.96 10.96 0.28
N GLY A 135 72.59 10.61 -0.83
CA GLY A 135 71.92 10.18 -2.05
C GLY A 135 71.09 8.91 -1.84
N LEU A 136 71.67 7.87 -1.20
CA LEU A 136 70.96 6.63 -0.85
C LEU A 136 69.80 6.87 0.12
N ILE A 137 69.97 7.70 1.15
CA ILE A 137 68.91 8.03 2.11
C ILE A 137 67.79 8.82 1.42
N SER A 138 68.14 9.82 0.61
CA SER A 138 67.16 10.58 -0.19
C SER A 138 66.38 9.66 -1.12
N TRP A 139 67.08 8.74 -1.79
CA TRP A 139 66.48 7.75 -2.67
C TRP A 139 65.53 6.81 -1.93
N GLN A 140 65.92 6.27 -0.77
CA GLN A 140 65.07 5.44 0.07
C GLN A 140 63.82 6.20 0.54
N LEU A 141 63.96 7.47 0.90
CA LEU A 141 62.82 8.32 1.27
C LEU A 141 61.87 8.55 0.11
N ILE A 142 62.40 8.76 -1.11
CA ILE A 142 61.58 8.91 -2.31
C ILE A 142 60.85 7.59 -2.63
N LEU A 143 61.53 6.45 -2.56
CA LEU A 143 60.93 5.13 -2.73
C LEU A 143 59.84 4.85 -1.70
N LEU A 144 60.05 5.22 -0.44
CA LEU A 144 59.06 5.10 0.62
C LEU A 144 57.83 5.96 0.34
N LYS A 145 58.02 7.23 -0.03
CA LYS A 145 56.91 8.12 -0.40
C LYS A 145 56.14 7.61 -1.61
N TYR A 146 56.84 7.11 -2.63
CA TYR A 146 56.21 6.52 -3.81
C TYR A 146 55.41 5.27 -3.45
N ARG A 147 55.95 4.34 -2.66
CA ARG A 147 55.21 3.15 -2.17
C ARG A 147 53.99 3.54 -1.33
N GLN A 148 54.10 4.57 -0.49
CA GLN A 148 52.96 5.10 0.27
C GLN A 148 51.89 5.69 -0.65
N TYR A 149 52.30 6.43 -1.68
CA TYR A 149 51.39 6.97 -2.69
C TYR A 149 50.66 5.85 -3.44
N VAL A 150 51.37 4.84 -3.97
CA VAL A 150 50.74 3.70 -4.66
C VAL A 150 49.77 2.98 -3.74
N ARG A 151 50.16 2.66 -2.50
CA ARG A 151 49.27 2.01 -1.52
C ARG A 151 48.01 2.83 -1.24
N ARG A 152 48.13 4.16 -1.13
CA ARG A 152 46.98 5.05 -0.94
C ARG A 152 46.06 5.00 -2.16
N VAL A 153 46.60 5.18 -3.37
CA VAL A 153 45.81 5.11 -4.61
C VAL A 153 45.11 3.76 -4.74
N THR A 154 45.81 2.64 -4.53
CA THR A 154 45.22 1.30 -4.56
C THR A 154 44.12 1.13 -3.52
N ALA A 155 44.31 1.64 -2.30
CA ALA A 155 43.30 1.58 -1.24
C ALA A 155 42.04 2.39 -1.62
N ASP A 156 42.21 3.63 -2.08
CA ASP A 156 41.11 4.51 -2.49
C ASP A 156 40.33 3.89 -3.68
N MET A 157 41.03 3.38 -4.70
CA MET A 157 40.40 2.69 -5.84
C MET A 157 39.64 1.43 -5.43
N SER A 158 40.19 0.67 -4.46
CA SER A 158 39.51 -0.51 -3.91
C SER A 158 38.25 -0.14 -3.15
N GLU A 159 38.28 0.95 -2.37
CA GLU A 159 37.11 1.46 -1.65
C GLU A 159 36.01 1.88 -2.62
N PHE A 160 36.35 2.65 -3.67
CA PHE A 160 35.38 3.06 -4.68
C PHE A 160 34.73 1.88 -5.41
N LYS A 161 35.51 0.87 -5.81
CA LYS A 161 34.97 -0.36 -6.39
C LYS A 161 34.02 -1.08 -5.43
N GLY A 162 34.36 -1.10 -4.14
CA GLY A 162 33.53 -1.67 -3.09
C GLY A 162 32.17 -0.97 -2.99
N GLN A 163 32.18 0.36 -2.92
CA GLN A 163 30.95 1.17 -2.87
C GLN A 163 30.09 0.98 -4.12
N ALA A 164 30.69 1.04 -5.32
CA ALA A 164 29.99 0.83 -6.58
C ALA A 164 29.37 -0.58 -6.67
N LYS A 165 30.07 -1.60 -6.17
CA LYS A 165 29.56 -2.98 -6.13
C LYS A 165 28.37 -3.13 -5.17
N ILE A 166 28.41 -2.48 -4.00
CA ILE A 166 27.29 -2.49 -3.05
C ILE A 166 26.05 -1.86 -3.68
N ALA A 167 26.19 -0.70 -4.32
CA ALA A 167 25.08 -0.02 -4.98
C ALA A 167 24.51 -0.83 -6.17
N LEU A 168 25.39 -1.50 -6.95
CA LEU A 168 24.96 -2.42 -8.00
C LEU A 168 24.16 -3.61 -7.44
N ASN A 169 24.64 -4.24 -6.37
CA ASN A 169 23.94 -5.37 -5.76
C ASN A 169 22.54 -4.96 -5.26
N ARG A 170 22.41 -3.80 -4.61
CA ARG A 170 21.10 -3.27 -4.19
C ARG A 170 20.18 -3.00 -5.38
N SER A 171 20.71 -2.43 -6.46
CA SER A 171 19.97 -2.23 -7.71
C SER A 171 19.44 -3.57 -8.26
N GLN A 172 20.24 -4.63 -8.23
CA GLN A 172 19.82 -5.98 -8.64
C GLN A 172 18.76 -6.57 -7.70
N GLU A 173 18.88 -6.36 -6.39
CA GLU A 173 17.86 -6.77 -5.41
C GLU A 173 16.52 -6.06 -5.66
N TYR A 174 16.53 -4.74 -5.92
CA TYR A 174 15.31 -3.99 -6.24
C TYR A 174 14.68 -4.43 -7.55
N ALA A 175 15.48 -4.65 -8.59
CA ALA A 175 15.01 -5.20 -9.86
C ALA A 175 14.36 -6.58 -9.68
N THR A 176 14.99 -7.46 -8.89
CA THR A 176 14.47 -8.80 -8.61
C THR A 176 13.14 -8.74 -7.86
N ALA A 177 13.07 -7.95 -6.79
CA ALA A 177 11.83 -7.76 -6.02
C ALA A 177 10.70 -7.19 -6.88
N ALA A 178 10.98 -6.23 -7.76
CA ALA A 178 9.99 -5.67 -8.66
C ALA A 178 9.50 -6.70 -9.71
N SER A 179 10.39 -7.55 -10.24
CA SER A 179 9.99 -8.66 -11.13
C SER A 179 9.16 -9.75 -10.43
N GLU A 180 9.36 -9.99 -9.12
CA GLU A 180 8.49 -10.88 -8.35
C GLU A 180 7.08 -10.32 -8.23
N TYR A 181 6.93 -9.01 -8.05
CA TYR A 181 5.63 -8.35 -8.06
C TYR A 181 4.93 -8.48 -9.41
N GLU A 182 5.68 -8.32 -10.51
CA GLU A 182 5.19 -8.57 -11.87
C GLU A 182 4.58 -9.96 -12.01
N TRP A 183 5.35 -10.98 -11.64
CA TRP A 183 4.90 -12.36 -11.77
C TRP A 183 3.64 -12.66 -10.95
N ARG A 184 3.55 -12.12 -9.73
CA ARG A 184 2.37 -12.29 -8.87
C ARG A 184 1.12 -11.66 -9.49
N VAL A 185 1.22 -10.42 -9.97
CA VAL A 185 0.09 -9.73 -10.59
C VAL A 185 -0.36 -10.46 -11.85
N LEU A 186 0.55 -10.83 -12.74
CA LEU A 186 0.20 -11.58 -13.96
C LEU A 186 -0.50 -12.91 -13.66
N LYS A 187 -0.07 -13.60 -12.59
CA LYS A 187 -0.73 -14.83 -12.13
C LYS A 187 -2.17 -14.56 -11.70
N VAL A 188 -2.42 -13.53 -10.90
CA VAL A 188 -3.78 -13.20 -10.42
C VAL A 188 -4.67 -12.73 -11.57
N VAL A 189 -4.17 -11.86 -12.46
CA VAL A 189 -4.89 -11.41 -13.66
C VAL A 189 -5.33 -12.60 -14.52
N LYS A 190 -4.45 -13.60 -14.69
CA LYS A 190 -4.77 -14.84 -15.39
C LYS A 190 -5.89 -15.63 -14.70
N GLU A 191 -5.85 -15.76 -13.37
CA GLU A 191 -6.92 -16.46 -12.64
C GLU A 191 -8.26 -15.73 -12.73
N ILE A 192 -8.27 -14.40 -12.60
CA ILE A 192 -9.46 -13.55 -12.79
C ILE A 192 -10.07 -13.82 -14.17
N TYR A 193 -9.25 -13.84 -15.22
CA TYR A 193 -9.71 -14.10 -16.59
C TYR A 193 -10.31 -15.51 -16.77
N LEU A 194 -9.72 -16.52 -16.13
CA LEU A 194 -10.23 -17.90 -16.19
C LEU A 194 -11.58 -18.03 -15.48
N VAL A 195 -11.71 -17.46 -14.27
CA VAL A 195 -12.96 -17.48 -13.50
C VAL A 195 -14.07 -16.71 -14.25
N GLN A 196 -13.74 -15.55 -14.83
CA GLN A 196 -14.63 -14.79 -15.70
C GLN A 196 -15.19 -15.64 -16.86
N THR A 197 -14.31 -16.40 -17.51
CA THR A 197 -14.68 -17.25 -18.66
C THR A 197 -15.68 -18.33 -18.22
N GLN A 198 -15.42 -18.97 -17.08
CA GLN A 198 -16.32 -19.97 -16.50
C GLN A 198 -17.69 -19.38 -16.15
N ILE A 199 -17.72 -18.20 -15.52
CA ILE A 199 -18.99 -17.53 -15.19
C ILE A 199 -19.78 -17.21 -16.48
N THR A 200 -19.09 -16.78 -17.53
CA THR A 200 -19.71 -16.43 -18.83
C THR A 200 -20.26 -17.66 -19.55
N GLU A 201 -19.54 -18.78 -19.53
CA GLU A 201 -19.96 -20.04 -20.15
C GLU A 201 -21.17 -20.67 -19.47
N VAL A 202 -21.24 -20.61 -18.14
CA VAL A 202 -22.29 -21.34 -17.40
C VAL A 202 -23.64 -20.62 -17.47
N PHE A 203 -23.70 -19.29 -17.51
CA PHE A 203 -24.97 -18.60 -17.21
C PHE A 203 -25.48 -17.58 -18.23
N GLY A 204 -24.78 -17.33 -19.34
CA GLY A 204 -25.21 -16.32 -20.30
C GLY A 204 -25.21 -14.89 -19.68
N ARG A 205 -25.48 -13.87 -20.50
CA ARG A 205 -25.33 -12.46 -20.11
C ARG A 205 -26.46 -11.99 -19.21
N ASP A 206 -26.41 -12.25 -17.90
CA ASP A 206 -27.10 -11.42 -16.92
C ASP A 206 -26.45 -10.02 -16.92
N PRO A 207 -27.16 -8.94 -17.32
CA PRO A 207 -26.55 -7.62 -17.51
C PRO A 207 -25.92 -7.02 -16.24
N GLY A 208 -26.49 -7.30 -15.07
CA GLY A 208 -26.02 -6.72 -13.80
C GLY A 208 -24.71 -7.34 -13.34
N VAL A 209 -24.63 -8.68 -13.38
CA VAL A 209 -23.44 -9.44 -13.00
C VAL A 209 -22.29 -9.20 -13.98
N PHE A 210 -22.60 -9.05 -15.27
CA PHE A 210 -21.59 -8.85 -16.31
C PHE A 210 -20.86 -7.50 -16.20
N ASN A 211 -21.54 -6.45 -15.75
CA ASN A 211 -20.93 -5.11 -15.61
C ASN A 211 -19.85 -5.08 -14.52
N VAL A 212 -20.11 -5.68 -13.35
CA VAL A 212 -19.13 -5.76 -12.25
C VAL A 212 -17.94 -6.62 -12.65
N LEU A 213 -18.20 -7.75 -13.31
CA LEU A 213 -17.15 -8.63 -13.83
C LEU A 213 -16.28 -7.94 -14.88
N ALA A 214 -16.89 -7.19 -15.81
CA ALA A 214 -16.17 -6.44 -16.83
C ALA A 214 -15.27 -5.35 -16.24
N GLN A 215 -15.76 -4.58 -15.26
CA GLN A 215 -14.96 -3.57 -14.55
C GLN A 215 -13.75 -4.17 -13.82
N ASN A 216 -13.94 -5.34 -13.20
CA ASN A 216 -12.88 -6.07 -12.53
C ASN A 216 -11.80 -6.54 -13.52
N VAL A 217 -12.21 -7.09 -14.66
CA VAL A 217 -11.27 -7.51 -15.71
C VAL A 217 -10.53 -6.31 -16.29
N GLU A 218 -11.22 -5.20 -16.56
CA GLU A 218 -10.60 -3.98 -17.09
C GLU A 218 -9.54 -3.41 -16.13
N SER A 219 -9.87 -3.34 -14.83
CA SER A 219 -8.93 -2.91 -13.79
C SER A 219 -7.71 -3.83 -13.68
N ALA A 220 -7.92 -5.14 -13.73
CA ALA A 220 -6.85 -6.14 -13.71
C ALA A 220 -5.95 -6.06 -14.96
N VAL A 221 -6.54 -5.87 -16.14
CA VAL A 221 -5.80 -5.70 -17.41
C VAL A 221 -4.98 -4.41 -17.39
N GLN A 222 -5.54 -3.31 -16.89
CA GLN A 222 -4.81 -2.05 -16.79
C GLN A 222 -3.62 -2.17 -15.82
N ALA A 223 -3.82 -2.81 -14.67
CA ALA A 223 -2.74 -3.10 -13.73
C ALA A 223 -1.62 -3.93 -14.36
N GLY A 224 -1.97 -4.92 -15.19
CA GLY A 224 -0.99 -5.72 -15.95
C GLY A 224 -0.19 -4.91 -16.97
N LYS A 225 -0.83 -3.94 -17.65
CA LYS A 225 -0.15 -3.03 -18.58
C LYS A 225 0.83 -2.10 -17.86
N ASP A 226 0.37 -1.44 -16.80
CA ASP A 226 1.19 -0.50 -16.01
C ASP A 226 2.45 -1.20 -15.49
N LEU A 227 2.30 -2.46 -15.07
CA LEU A 227 3.41 -3.28 -14.57
C LEU A 227 4.36 -3.73 -15.67
N THR A 228 3.85 -4.06 -16.86
CA THR A 228 4.68 -4.40 -18.02
C THR A 228 5.57 -3.22 -18.45
N ASP A 229 5.03 -2.00 -18.41
CA ASP A 229 5.80 -0.79 -18.71
C ASP A 229 6.87 -0.54 -17.65
N LEU A 230 6.52 -0.77 -16.38
CA LEU A 230 7.46 -0.71 -15.26
C LEU A 230 8.61 -1.72 -15.42
N THR A 231 8.36 -2.91 -15.96
CA THR A 231 9.39 -3.93 -16.24
C THR A 231 10.39 -3.50 -17.31
N LYS A 232 9.96 -2.75 -18.33
CA LYS A 232 10.89 -2.17 -19.29
C LYS A 232 11.84 -1.19 -18.60
N ASP A 233 11.31 -0.38 -17.69
CA ASP A 233 12.11 0.59 -16.94
C ASP A 233 13.09 -0.10 -15.98
N ILE A 234 12.70 -1.23 -15.35
CA ILE A 234 13.62 -2.08 -14.57
C ILE A 234 14.81 -2.51 -15.42
N LEU A 235 14.54 -3.02 -16.63
CA LEU A 235 15.58 -3.55 -17.51
C LEU A 235 16.57 -2.46 -17.92
N VAL A 236 16.05 -1.27 -18.27
CA VAL A 236 16.86 -0.10 -18.64
C VAL A 236 17.69 0.39 -17.44
N GLY A 237 17.07 0.54 -16.26
CA GLY A 237 17.75 0.99 -15.05
C GLY A 237 18.88 0.04 -14.63
N ARG A 238 18.63 -1.26 -14.69
CA ARG A 238 19.64 -2.30 -14.38
C ARG A 238 20.81 -2.26 -15.36
N LEU A 239 20.54 -2.25 -16.66
CA LEU A 239 21.60 -2.22 -17.68
C LEU A 239 22.46 -0.97 -17.54
N LYS A 240 21.85 0.18 -17.21
CA LYS A 240 22.58 1.43 -16.94
C LYS A 240 23.51 1.30 -15.73
N ALA A 241 23.04 0.72 -14.62
CA ALA A 241 23.87 0.50 -13.42
C ALA A 241 25.04 -0.46 -13.70
N GLU A 242 24.80 -1.53 -14.47
CA GLU A 242 25.85 -2.50 -14.86
C GLU A 242 26.91 -1.86 -15.78
N ASP A 243 26.49 -1.03 -16.75
CA ASP A 243 27.40 -0.30 -17.64
C ASP A 243 28.30 0.70 -16.88
N GLU A 244 27.70 1.51 -16.01
CA GLU A 244 28.46 2.47 -15.19
C GLU A 244 29.42 1.77 -14.21
N PHE A 245 29.02 0.65 -13.62
CA PHE A 245 29.92 -0.16 -12.80
C PHE A 245 31.12 -0.67 -13.61
N GLY A 246 30.88 -1.14 -14.85
CA GLY A 246 31.93 -1.56 -15.76
C GLY A 246 32.95 -0.45 -16.06
N LYS A 247 32.48 0.78 -16.29
CA LYS A 247 33.35 1.96 -16.49
C LYS A 247 34.19 2.28 -15.26
N ILE A 248 33.58 2.28 -14.07
CA ILE A 248 34.30 2.52 -12.81
C ILE A 248 35.38 1.46 -12.60
N GLN A 249 35.06 0.19 -12.85
CA GLN A 249 36.01 -0.90 -12.68
C GLN A 249 37.21 -0.75 -13.62
N GLN A 250 36.96 -0.49 -14.92
CA GLN A 250 38.01 -0.27 -15.91
C GLN A 250 38.90 0.94 -15.56
N LEU A 251 38.29 2.05 -15.14
CA LEU A 251 39.02 3.26 -14.76
C LEU A 251 39.89 3.02 -13.52
N ALA A 252 39.33 2.39 -12.49
CA ALA A 252 40.06 2.09 -11.26
C ALA A 252 41.20 1.07 -11.49
N ASP A 253 41.00 0.07 -12.36
CA ASP A 253 42.07 -0.85 -12.80
C ASP A 253 43.18 -0.09 -13.53
N LYS A 254 42.82 0.76 -14.50
CA LYS A 254 43.77 1.58 -15.25
C LYS A 254 44.58 2.49 -14.34
N VAL A 255 43.94 3.19 -13.40
CA VAL A 255 44.60 4.08 -12.44
C VAL A 255 45.58 3.31 -11.56
N THR A 256 45.18 2.13 -11.09
CA THR A 256 46.04 1.26 -10.27
C THR A 256 47.25 0.78 -11.06
N THR A 257 47.05 0.30 -12.30
CA THR A 257 48.15 -0.14 -13.18
C THR A 257 49.12 0.99 -13.51
N LEU A 258 48.62 2.19 -13.82
CA LEU A 258 49.46 3.36 -14.11
C LEU A 258 50.26 3.79 -12.87
N ALA A 259 49.63 3.77 -11.70
CA ALA A 259 50.30 4.06 -10.43
C ALA A 259 51.38 3.02 -10.12
N GLU A 260 51.16 1.74 -10.41
CA GLU A 260 52.17 0.68 -10.25
C GLU A 260 53.35 0.84 -11.23
N GLN A 261 53.07 1.29 -12.45
CA GLN A 261 54.06 1.53 -13.51
C GLN A 261 54.90 2.81 -13.31
N GLY A 262 54.60 3.60 -12.28
CA GLY A 262 55.31 4.85 -11.97
C GLY A 262 54.87 6.05 -12.80
N GLU A 263 53.73 5.96 -13.47
CA GLU A 263 53.12 7.12 -14.10
C GLU A 263 52.39 7.94 -13.05
N ILE A 264 52.63 9.26 -13.05
CA ILE A 264 51.86 10.17 -12.19
C ILE A 264 50.46 10.25 -12.78
N VAL A 265 49.54 9.54 -12.14
CA VAL A 265 48.11 9.71 -12.40
C VAL A 265 47.65 10.95 -11.64
N ASP A 266 46.90 11.83 -12.30
CA ASP A 266 46.17 12.89 -11.60
C ASP A 266 45.07 12.24 -10.74
N PRO A 267 45.29 12.10 -9.42
CA PRO A 267 44.37 11.36 -8.58
C PRO A 267 43.05 12.11 -8.43
N ALA A 268 43.08 13.45 -8.54
CA ALA A 268 41.90 14.29 -8.38
C ALA A 268 40.97 14.13 -9.59
N SER A 269 41.51 14.15 -10.81
CA SER A 269 40.73 13.93 -12.03
C SER A 269 40.12 12.53 -12.08
N SER A 270 40.89 11.51 -11.72
CA SER A 270 40.40 10.13 -11.69
C SER A 270 39.36 9.90 -10.59
N ALA A 271 39.57 10.46 -9.40
CA ALA A 271 38.58 10.42 -8.33
C ALA A 271 37.28 11.13 -8.71
N ALA A 272 37.36 12.28 -9.41
CA ALA A 272 36.18 12.99 -9.89
C ALA A 272 35.36 12.17 -10.89
N ALA A 273 36.02 11.53 -11.87
CA ALA A 273 35.33 10.67 -12.84
C ALA A 273 34.70 9.43 -12.19
N ILE A 274 35.36 8.82 -11.19
CA ILE A 274 34.79 7.71 -10.42
C ILE A 274 33.60 8.19 -9.58
N HIS A 275 33.68 9.36 -8.98
CA HIS A 275 32.60 9.93 -8.19
C HIS A 275 31.37 10.25 -9.06
N GLU A 276 31.58 10.73 -10.29
CA GLU A 276 30.52 10.93 -11.27
C GLU A 276 29.84 9.60 -11.62
N GLY A 277 30.61 8.56 -11.93
CA GLY A 277 30.07 7.22 -12.18
C GLY A 277 29.30 6.66 -10.98
N LEU A 278 29.84 6.83 -9.76
CA LEU A 278 29.16 6.40 -8.53
C LEU A 278 27.84 7.16 -8.32
N THR A 279 27.81 8.46 -8.64
CA THR A 279 26.58 9.26 -8.61
C THR A 279 25.55 8.75 -9.62
N ALA A 280 25.99 8.35 -10.82
CA ALA A 280 25.11 7.76 -11.83
C ALA A 280 24.53 6.41 -11.37
N ILE A 281 25.32 5.55 -10.72
CA ILE A 281 24.84 4.28 -10.15
C ILE A 281 23.81 4.54 -9.05
N HIS A 282 24.07 5.44 -8.11
CA HIS A 282 23.08 5.81 -7.08
C HIS A 282 21.80 6.40 -7.68
N GLY A 283 21.91 7.15 -8.78
CA GLY A 283 20.76 7.61 -9.54
C GLY A 283 19.91 6.46 -10.09
N ALA A 284 20.56 5.45 -10.67
CA ALA A 284 19.88 4.23 -11.14
C ALA A 284 19.27 3.40 -10.00
N GLU A 285 19.99 3.27 -8.86
CA GLU A 285 19.50 2.62 -7.65
C GLU A 285 18.20 3.27 -7.16
N ASN A 286 18.17 4.61 -7.06
CA ASN A 286 17.00 5.36 -6.63
C ASN A 286 15.82 5.21 -7.61
N SER A 287 16.07 5.23 -8.92
CA SER A 287 15.02 4.95 -9.91
C SER A 287 14.43 3.54 -9.75
N LEU A 288 15.27 2.54 -9.52
CA LEU A 288 14.82 1.16 -9.30
C LEU A 288 14.06 1.00 -7.97
N LEU A 289 14.43 1.76 -6.93
CA LEU A 289 13.67 1.80 -5.69
C LEU A 289 12.26 2.39 -5.89
N GLN A 290 12.15 3.51 -6.62
CA GLN A 290 10.85 4.12 -6.94
C GLN A 290 9.97 3.18 -7.76
N ILE A 291 10.56 2.49 -8.73
CA ILE A 291 9.90 1.44 -9.52
C ILE A 291 9.38 0.33 -8.59
N LYS A 292 10.20 -0.20 -7.69
CA LYS A 292 9.79 -1.22 -6.71
C LYS A 292 8.60 -0.75 -5.86
N GLU A 293 8.62 0.49 -5.38
CA GLU A 293 7.52 1.08 -4.61
C GLU A 293 6.26 1.26 -5.45
N GLY A 294 6.39 1.66 -6.72
CA GLY A 294 5.30 1.74 -7.69
C GLY A 294 4.65 0.39 -7.94
N ALA A 295 5.45 -0.65 -8.18
CA ALA A 295 4.97 -2.03 -8.35
C ALA A 295 4.16 -2.51 -7.13
N HIS A 296 4.67 -2.25 -5.93
CA HIS A 296 3.98 -2.58 -4.69
C HIS A 296 2.66 -1.80 -4.56
N SER A 297 2.66 -0.50 -4.88
CA SER A 297 1.45 0.33 -4.83
C SER A 297 0.36 -0.16 -5.80
N ILE A 298 0.73 -0.59 -7.02
CA ILE A 298 -0.21 -1.16 -7.99
C ILE A 298 -0.85 -2.43 -7.40
N MET A 299 -0.05 -3.33 -6.81
CA MET A 299 -0.57 -4.55 -6.20
C MET A 299 -1.58 -4.24 -5.08
N VAL A 300 -1.24 -3.31 -4.18
CA VAL A 300 -2.10 -2.94 -3.05
C VAL A 300 -3.37 -2.21 -3.50
N LYS A 301 -3.26 -1.26 -4.44
CA LYS A 301 -4.40 -0.44 -4.88
C LYS A 301 -5.45 -1.23 -5.64
N VAL A 302 -5.04 -2.24 -6.39
CA VAL A 302 -5.96 -2.98 -7.27
C VAL A 302 -6.67 -4.09 -6.49
N TYR A 303 -6.31 -4.36 -5.22
CA TYR A 303 -6.96 -5.38 -4.38
C TYR A 303 -7.18 -6.71 -5.14
N LEU A 304 -6.19 -7.11 -5.95
CA LEU A 304 -6.33 -8.19 -6.92
C LEU A 304 -6.74 -9.52 -6.27
N ASP A 305 -6.22 -9.79 -5.07
CA ASP A 305 -6.57 -10.98 -4.29
C ASP A 305 -8.03 -10.95 -3.82
N ASP A 306 -8.53 -9.79 -3.37
CA ASP A 306 -9.92 -9.63 -2.95
C ASP A 306 -10.88 -9.74 -4.14
N MET A 307 -10.51 -9.18 -5.30
CA MET A 307 -11.28 -9.33 -6.53
C MET A 307 -11.37 -10.78 -6.98
N LEU A 308 -10.28 -11.53 -6.92
CA LEU A 308 -10.26 -12.96 -7.23
C LEU A 308 -11.12 -13.75 -6.24
N ALA A 309 -11.03 -13.44 -4.93
CA ALA A 309 -11.84 -14.08 -3.91
C ALA A 309 -13.34 -13.82 -4.13
N ALA A 310 -13.71 -12.58 -4.45
CA ALA A 310 -15.09 -12.20 -4.75
C ALA A 310 -15.63 -12.94 -5.98
N GLN A 311 -14.85 -13.04 -7.06
CA GLN A 311 -15.26 -13.78 -8.25
C GLN A 311 -15.40 -15.29 -8.00
N LYS A 312 -14.50 -15.90 -7.22
CA LYS A 312 -14.60 -17.32 -6.85
C LYS A 312 -15.84 -17.59 -6.00
N LYS A 313 -16.11 -16.74 -5.01
CA LYS A 313 -17.32 -16.84 -4.18
C LYS A 313 -18.59 -16.73 -5.02
N LEU A 314 -18.62 -15.79 -5.97
CA LEU A 314 -19.74 -15.64 -6.89
C LEU A 314 -19.94 -16.90 -7.75
N LEU A 315 -18.86 -17.50 -8.27
CA LEU A 315 -18.95 -18.75 -9.02
C LEU A 315 -19.53 -19.89 -8.19
N GLU A 316 -19.13 -20.02 -6.92
CA GLU A 316 -19.68 -21.04 -6.00
C GLU A 316 -21.16 -20.84 -5.72
N GLU A 317 -21.58 -19.62 -5.36
CA GLU A 317 -22.99 -19.26 -5.12
C GLU A 317 -23.86 -19.56 -6.36
N LEU A 318 -23.35 -19.21 -7.54
CA LEU A 318 -24.06 -19.45 -8.80
C LEU A 318 -24.17 -20.94 -9.15
N GLN A 319 -23.17 -21.76 -8.81
CA GLN A 319 -23.20 -23.21 -9.02
C GLN A 319 -24.11 -23.97 -8.04
N ALA A 320 -24.41 -23.40 -6.87
CA ALA A 320 -25.31 -24.00 -5.88
C ALA A 320 -26.80 -23.86 -6.25
N ARG A 321 -27.16 -22.74 -6.87
CA ARG A 321 -28.54 -22.33 -7.18
C ARG A 321 -29.36 -23.31 -8.06
N PRO A 322 -28.78 -24.09 -8.99
CA PRO A 322 -29.52 -25.11 -9.74
C PRO A 322 -29.86 -26.34 -8.90
N ARG A 323 -28.97 -26.78 -7.98
CA ARG A 323 -29.20 -27.96 -7.15
C ARG A 323 -30.35 -27.75 -6.17
N GLU A 324 -30.40 -26.59 -5.54
CA GLU A 324 -31.51 -26.21 -4.65
C GLU A 324 -32.85 -26.18 -5.38
N ARG A 325 -32.85 -25.78 -6.67
CA ARG A 325 -34.06 -25.79 -7.50
C ARG A 325 -34.51 -27.19 -7.90
N GLU A 326 -33.57 -28.11 -8.16
CA GLU A 326 -33.88 -29.50 -8.46
C GLU A 326 -34.42 -30.23 -7.22
N GLU A 327 -33.82 -30.02 -6.05
CA GLU A 327 -34.30 -30.57 -4.77
C GLU A 327 -35.71 -30.05 -4.43
N GLN A 328 -35.97 -28.74 -4.59
CA GLN A 328 -37.31 -28.17 -4.39
C GLN A 328 -38.35 -28.71 -5.38
N ALA A 329 -37.96 -28.97 -6.64
CA ALA A 329 -38.87 -29.50 -7.65
C ALA A 329 -39.25 -30.97 -7.38
N GLU A 330 -38.32 -31.78 -6.85
CA GLU A 330 -38.60 -33.15 -6.43
C GLU A 330 -39.55 -33.18 -5.22
N GLU A 331 -39.32 -32.31 -4.24
CA GLU A 331 -40.17 -32.20 -3.03
C GLU A 331 -41.59 -31.72 -3.39
N GLN A 332 -41.72 -30.74 -4.30
CA GLN A 332 -43.01 -30.32 -4.84
C GLN A 332 -43.74 -31.43 -5.60
N ALA A 333 -43.02 -32.23 -6.39
CA ALA A 333 -43.62 -33.33 -7.15
C ALA A 333 -44.19 -34.43 -6.23
N GLU A 334 -43.56 -34.67 -5.07
CA GLU A 334 -44.07 -35.62 -4.07
C GLU A 334 -45.32 -35.07 -3.34
N GLU A 335 -45.38 -33.77 -3.06
CA GLU A 335 -46.58 -33.13 -2.50
C GLU A 335 -47.76 -33.14 -3.48
N GLU A 336 -47.51 -32.90 -4.78
CA GLU A 336 -48.54 -32.96 -5.82
C GLU A 336 -49.15 -34.37 -6.00
N ALA A 337 -48.45 -35.43 -5.60
CA ALA A 337 -48.90 -36.81 -5.73
C ALA A 337 -49.92 -37.26 -4.65
N GLN A 338 -50.01 -36.53 -3.53
CA GLN A 338 -50.98 -36.84 -2.46
C GLN A 338 -52.43 -36.58 -2.96
N PRO A 339 -53.51 -36.98 -2.27
CA PRO A 339 -54.88 -36.61 -2.64
C PRO A 339 -55.28 -35.23 -2.07
N VAL A 340 -56.10 -34.46 -2.79
CA VAL A 340 -56.68 -33.20 -2.26
C VAL A 340 -57.81 -33.56 -1.29
N LEU A 341 -57.80 -33.00 -0.09
CA LEU A 341 -58.85 -33.21 0.90
C LEU A 341 -60.05 -32.31 0.60
N ASP A 342 -61.24 -32.69 1.07
CA ASP A 342 -62.48 -31.92 0.88
C ASP A 342 -62.35 -30.51 1.48
N ASN A 343 -62.49 -29.49 0.63
CA ASN A 343 -62.31 -28.09 1.00
C ASN A 343 -63.20 -27.19 0.14
N LYS A 344 -63.39 -25.93 0.57
CA LYS A 344 -64.23 -24.95 -0.13
C LYS A 344 -63.45 -23.80 -0.75
N VAL A 345 -62.12 -23.91 -0.91
CA VAL A 345 -61.31 -22.82 -1.46
C VAL A 345 -61.81 -22.43 -2.86
N THR A 346 -61.92 -21.12 -3.10
CA THR A 346 -62.59 -20.57 -4.28
C THR A 346 -61.64 -20.12 -5.39
N LEU A 347 -60.36 -19.93 -5.07
CA LEU A 347 -59.31 -19.63 -6.06
C LEU A 347 -59.26 -20.72 -7.14
N ARG A 348 -59.04 -20.33 -8.39
CA ARG A 348 -59.00 -21.29 -9.51
C ARG A 348 -57.67 -22.04 -9.54
N ASN A 349 -56.59 -21.31 -9.25
CA ASN A 349 -55.25 -21.84 -9.11
C ASN A 349 -54.63 -21.36 -7.78
N PRO A 350 -55.03 -21.97 -6.65
CA PRO A 350 -54.55 -21.55 -5.33
C PRO A 350 -53.05 -21.84 -5.18
N ILE A 351 -52.27 -20.79 -4.91
CA ILE A 351 -50.87 -20.90 -4.51
C ILE A 351 -50.81 -20.77 -3.00
N ALA A 352 -50.30 -21.79 -2.30
CA ALA A 352 -50.18 -21.74 -0.84
C ALA A 352 -49.14 -20.70 -0.42
N ILE A 353 -49.53 -19.77 0.47
CA ILE A 353 -48.58 -19.00 1.28
C ILE A 353 -48.12 -19.89 2.44
N VAL A 354 -49.08 -20.57 3.07
CA VAL A 354 -48.85 -21.52 4.15
C VAL A 354 -50.06 -22.47 4.27
N GLY A 355 -49.83 -23.68 4.78
CA GLY A 355 -50.85 -24.73 4.85
C GLY A 355 -50.92 -25.54 3.55
N SER A 356 -51.91 -26.42 3.43
CA SER A 356 -52.06 -27.25 2.23
C SER A 356 -53.49 -27.77 2.10
N LEU A 357 -54.02 -27.77 0.88
CA LEU A 357 -55.33 -28.38 0.56
C LEU A 357 -55.31 -29.90 0.71
N ARG A 358 -54.12 -30.49 0.83
CA ARG A 358 -53.89 -31.94 1.02
C ARG A 358 -53.71 -32.32 2.49
N GLY A 359 -53.71 -31.32 3.38
CA GLY A 359 -53.42 -31.46 4.80
C GLY A 359 -52.21 -30.62 5.17
N ALA A 360 -52.39 -29.59 5.99
CA ALA A 360 -51.29 -28.78 6.50
C ALA A 360 -50.27 -29.65 7.25
N THR A 361 -48.98 -29.44 7.00
CA THR A 361 -47.87 -30.25 7.55
C THR A 361 -47.56 -29.92 9.01
N GLU A 362 -47.95 -28.73 9.48
CA GLU A 362 -47.84 -28.30 10.87
C GLU A 362 -49.07 -27.49 11.26
N SER A 363 -49.27 -27.32 12.58
CA SER A 363 -50.22 -26.33 13.09
C SER A 363 -49.55 -24.95 13.09
N ILE A 364 -50.25 -23.93 12.58
CA ILE A 364 -49.79 -22.54 12.54
C ILE A 364 -50.76 -21.68 13.34
N ASP A 365 -50.17 -20.86 14.19
CA ASP A 365 -50.83 -19.96 15.13
C ASP A 365 -49.87 -18.78 15.36
N ASP A 366 -50.36 -17.55 15.19
CA ASP A 366 -49.65 -16.30 15.40
C ASP A 366 -48.37 -16.12 14.55
N LYS A 367 -48.45 -16.40 13.24
CA LYS A 367 -47.31 -16.25 12.31
C LYS A 367 -47.59 -15.25 11.19
N TRP A 368 -46.52 -14.54 10.79
CA TRP A 368 -46.51 -13.66 9.62
C TRP A 368 -45.68 -14.28 8.50
N PHE A 369 -46.16 -14.14 7.28
CA PHE A 369 -45.58 -14.68 6.05
C PHE A 369 -45.34 -13.56 5.06
N PRO A 370 -44.08 -13.31 4.63
CA PRO A 370 -43.80 -12.34 3.59
C PRO A 370 -44.24 -12.89 2.22
N LEU A 371 -44.78 -12.01 1.38
CA LEU A 371 -45.15 -12.32 0.01
C LEU A 371 -44.65 -11.20 -0.92
N GLU A 372 -43.80 -11.57 -1.88
CA GLU A 372 -43.31 -10.67 -2.93
C GLU A 372 -44.21 -10.79 -4.16
N LEU A 373 -44.75 -9.66 -4.61
CA LEU A 373 -45.72 -9.57 -5.69
C LEU A 373 -45.05 -9.09 -6.99
N PRO A 374 -45.55 -9.51 -8.16
CA PRO A 374 -45.07 -9.03 -9.46
C PRO A 374 -45.58 -7.62 -9.80
N PHE A 375 -46.35 -6.98 -8.92
CA PHE A 375 -46.85 -5.60 -9.04
C PHE A 375 -47.05 -4.97 -7.68
N ALA A 376 -47.02 -3.63 -7.65
CA ALA A 376 -47.29 -2.89 -6.43
C ALA A 376 -48.80 -2.86 -6.15
N VAL A 377 -49.17 -3.17 -4.90
CA VAL A 377 -50.51 -2.92 -4.37
C VAL A 377 -50.48 -1.65 -3.55
N SER A 378 -51.62 -0.97 -3.42
CA SER A 378 -51.69 0.29 -2.68
C SER A 378 -52.85 0.39 -1.70
N LEU A 379 -52.60 1.11 -0.60
CA LEU A 379 -53.58 1.47 0.42
C LEU A 379 -53.22 2.83 1.00
N PHE A 380 -54.18 3.77 1.11
CA PHE A 380 -53.92 5.14 1.58
C PHE A 380 -52.74 5.81 0.85
N ASN A 381 -52.63 5.57 -0.46
CA ASN A 381 -51.55 6.05 -1.33
C ASN A 381 -50.14 5.51 -0.98
N GLN A 382 -50.02 4.58 -0.04
CA GLN A 382 -48.79 3.81 0.14
C GLN A 382 -48.78 2.65 -0.85
N CYS A 383 -47.72 2.56 -1.66
CA CYS A 383 -47.55 1.54 -2.70
C CYS A 383 -46.35 0.64 -2.39
N THR A 384 -46.53 -0.68 -2.46
CA THR A 384 -45.43 -1.66 -2.30
C THR A 384 -45.72 -2.95 -3.05
N ASN A 385 -44.68 -3.65 -3.49
CA ASN A 385 -44.80 -5.01 -4.02
C ASN A 385 -44.47 -6.06 -2.96
N LYS A 386 -44.15 -5.65 -1.72
CA LYS A 386 -43.84 -6.54 -0.61
C LYS A 386 -44.90 -6.43 0.47
N VAL A 387 -45.64 -7.52 0.68
CA VAL A 387 -46.72 -7.58 1.67
C VAL A 387 -46.45 -8.66 2.70
N PHE A 388 -47.11 -8.55 3.85
CA PHE A 388 -47.00 -9.50 4.95
C PHE A 388 -48.40 -9.97 5.34
N VAL A 389 -48.60 -11.28 5.34
CA VAL A 389 -49.90 -11.91 5.60
C VAL A 389 -49.81 -12.73 6.89
N THR A 390 -50.84 -12.69 7.73
CA THR A 390 -50.92 -13.54 8.93
C THR A 390 -52.12 -14.47 8.86
N ASP A 391 -51.99 -15.62 9.52
CA ASP A 391 -53.07 -16.55 9.80
C ASP A 391 -54.27 -15.88 10.49
N ASN A 392 -54.02 -14.86 11.32
CA ASN A 392 -55.02 -14.06 12.03
C ASN A 392 -55.80 -13.05 11.15
N GLY A 393 -55.82 -13.23 9.82
CA GLY A 393 -56.69 -12.48 8.92
C GLY A 393 -56.29 -11.01 8.72
N ILE A 394 -54.99 -10.73 8.67
CA ILE A 394 -54.42 -9.39 8.38
C ILE A 394 -53.47 -9.48 7.18
N LEU A 395 -53.46 -8.42 6.37
CA LEU A 395 -52.41 -8.15 5.39
C LEU A 395 -51.84 -6.74 5.63
N SER A 396 -50.52 -6.63 5.75
CA SER A 396 -49.80 -5.37 5.97
C SER A 396 -48.86 -5.05 4.82
N LEU A 397 -48.74 -3.76 4.51
CA LEU A 397 -47.73 -3.26 3.58
C LEU A 397 -46.41 -3.01 4.31
N ASP A 398 -45.28 -3.30 3.65
CA ASP A 398 -43.90 -2.98 4.04
C ASP A 398 -43.31 -3.64 5.29
N SER A 399 -44.11 -4.01 6.29
CA SER A 399 -43.61 -4.74 7.46
C SER A 399 -44.63 -5.73 8.04
N ALA A 400 -44.10 -6.80 8.64
CA ALA A 400 -44.86 -7.67 9.52
C ALA A 400 -45.27 -6.94 10.80
N GLY A 401 -46.32 -7.43 11.45
CA GLY A 401 -46.71 -7.00 12.78
C GLY A 401 -46.09 -7.84 13.90
N GLY A 402 -46.49 -7.55 15.14
CA GLY A 402 -46.21 -8.35 16.33
C GLY A 402 -47.11 -9.59 16.43
N THR A 403 -46.82 -10.43 17.42
CA THR A 403 -47.51 -11.71 17.68
C THR A 403 -48.03 -11.79 19.13
N GLY A 404 -48.18 -10.64 19.80
CA GLY A 404 -48.73 -10.58 21.15
C GLY A 404 -50.25 -10.74 21.18
N GLU A 405 -50.81 -10.88 22.39
CA GLU A 405 -52.25 -11.11 22.60
C GLU A 405 -53.14 -10.04 21.95
N GLN A 406 -52.72 -8.77 22.02
CA GLN A 406 -53.46 -7.66 21.43
C GLN A 406 -53.32 -7.58 19.90
N GLN A 407 -52.28 -8.21 19.33
CA GLN A 407 -52.03 -8.25 17.88
C GLN A 407 -52.73 -9.43 17.20
N ARG A 408 -53.04 -10.51 17.94
CA ARG A 408 -53.82 -11.66 17.42
C ARG A 408 -55.32 -11.55 17.65
N THR A 409 -55.77 -10.75 18.61
CA THR A 409 -57.20 -10.51 18.86
C THR A 409 -57.62 -9.16 18.28
N GLY A 410 -58.71 -9.13 17.51
CA GLY A 410 -59.19 -7.91 16.86
C GLY A 410 -59.35 -6.74 17.84
N GLN A 411 -58.76 -5.58 17.50
CA GLN A 411 -58.82 -4.35 18.29
C GLN A 411 -59.62 -3.25 17.57
N VAL A 412 -59.93 -2.18 18.30
CA VAL A 412 -60.51 -0.96 17.70
C VAL A 412 -59.47 -0.31 16.78
N LEU A 413 -59.86 -0.01 15.55
CA LEU A 413 -59.02 0.73 14.61
C LEU A 413 -59.07 2.24 14.89
N PRO A 414 -57.96 2.97 14.68
CA PRO A 414 -56.67 2.45 14.25
C PRO A 414 -55.88 1.86 15.43
N PHE A 415 -55.13 0.78 15.18
CA PHE A 415 -54.30 0.12 16.19
C PHE A 415 -52.86 0.05 15.70
N TYR A 416 -51.95 0.81 16.34
CA TYR A 416 -50.55 0.92 15.93
C TYR A 416 -49.57 0.24 16.88
N ASP A 417 -50.05 -0.48 17.90
CA ASP A 417 -49.16 -1.24 18.76
C ASP A 417 -48.70 -2.50 18.02
N GLN A 418 -47.60 -2.36 17.28
CA GLN A 418 -46.97 -3.40 16.47
C GLN A 418 -47.85 -3.97 15.35
N ILE A 419 -48.89 -3.27 14.90
CA ILE A 419 -49.51 -3.51 13.60
C ILE A 419 -49.08 -2.37 12.67
N ALA A 420 -48.70 -2.71 11.44
CA ALA A 420 -48.19 -1.73 10.49
C ALA A 420 -49.23 -0.63 10.21
N PRO A 421 -48.81 0.62 9.91
CA PRO A 421 -49.75 1.69 9.65
C PRO A 421 -50.66 1.46 8.43
N TYR A 422 -50.20 0.69 7.44
CA TYR A 422 -50.95 0.40 6.22
C TYR A 422 -51.35 -1.08 6.21
N SER A 423 -52.49 -1.37 6.82
CA SER A 423 -52.96 -2.74 7.03
C SER A 423 -54.43 -2.90 6.66
N MET A 424 -54.74 -4.08 6.15
CA MET A 424 -56.06 -4.54 5.75
C MET A 424 -56.48 -5.68 6.66
N PHE A 425 -57.70 -5.62 7.16
CA PHE A 425 -58.25 -6.55 8.14
C PHE A 425 -59.50 -7.18 7.54
N PRO A 426 -59.37 -8.15 6.61
CA PRO A 426 -60.52 -8.87 6.09
C PRO A 426 -61.28 -9.60 7.20
N PHE A 427 -60.58 -10.17 8.18
CA PHE A 427 -61.22 -10.80 9.35
C PHE A 427 -60.21 -10.95 10.49
N TRP A 428 -59.89 -9.85 11.17
CA TRP A 428 -58.85 -9.88 12.21
C TRP A 428 -59.36 -10.47 13.53
N THR A 429 -58.91 -11.68 13.85
CA THR A 429 -59.16 -12.39 15.10
C THR A 429 -58.15 -13.53 15.26
N ASP A 430 -58.18 -14.18 16.42
CA ASP A 430 -57.39 -15.36 16.80
C ASP A 430 -57.80 -16.60 15.97
N LEU A 431 -57.11 -16.82 14.86
CA LEU A 431 -57.33 -17.90 13.88
C LEU A 431 -56.17 -18.89 13.92
N LYS A 432 -56.37 -20.07 13.34
CA LYS A 432 -55.41 -21.17 13.38
C LYS A 432 -55.52 -22.07 12.16
N ILE A 433 -54.37 -22.54 11.67
CA ILE A 433 -54.25 -23.65 10.73
C ILE A 433 -53.93 -24.90 11.53
N CYS A 434 -54.68 -25.98 11.30
CA CYS A 434 -54.53 -27.23 12.04
C CYS A 434 -53.82 -28.27 11.17
N GLU A 435 -52.82 -28.92 11.75
CA GLU A 435 -52.10 -30.03 11.10
C GLU A 435 -53.07 -31.12 10.60
N GLY A 436 -52.81 -31.65 9.40
CA GLY A 436 -53.60 -32.69 8.75
C GLY A 436 -54.97 -32.26 8.23
N LYS A 437 -55.33 -30.98 8.34
CA LYS A 437 -56.57 -30.41 7.79
C LYS A 437 -56.29 -29.64 6.50
N PRO A 438 -57.27 -29.50 5.59
CA PRO A 438 -57.12 -28.71 4.36
C PRO A 438 -57.10 -27.19 4.62
N HIS A 439 -56.45 -26.76 5.70
CA HIS A 439 -56.40 -25.37 6.12
C HIS A 439 -55.19 -24.67 5.48
N GLY A 440 -55.31 -23.37 5.25
CA GLY A 440 -54.20 -22.59 4.75
C GLY A 440 -54.59 -21.17 4.38
N ILE A 441 -53.58 -20.43 3.97
CA ILE A 441 -53.70 -19.14 3.33
C ILE A 441 -53.18 -19.30 1.91
N TYR A 442 -54.01 -18.93 0.94
CA TYR A 442 -53.73 -19.10 -0.46
C TYR A 442 -53.80 -17.76 -1.16
N TYR A 443 -53.10 -17.62 -2.28
CA TYR A 443 -53.27 -16.47 -3.15
C TYR A 443 -53.32 -16.87 -4.62
N GLU A 444 -53.91 -15.99 -5.42
CA GLU A 444 -53.93 -16.10 -6.87
C GLU A 444 -53.75 -14.71 -7.47
N ILE A 445 -52.96 -14.63 -8.53
CA ILE A 445 -52.81 -13.42 -9.35
C ILE A 445 -53.36 -13.73 -10.74
N VAL A 446 -54.36 -12.95 -11.15
CA VAL A 446 -54.99 -13.08 -12.46
C VAL A 446 -54.86 -11.78 -13.24
N GLY A 447 -54.88 -11.85 -14.58
CA GLY A 447 -54.81 -10.68 -15.46
C GLY A 447 -53.43 -10.45 -16.08
N GLN A 448 -53.32 -9.39 -16.88
CA GLN A 448 -52.10 -8.95 -17.55
C GLN A 448 -51.53 -7.70 -16.86
N PRO A 449 -50.23 -7.39 -17.01
CA PRO A 449 -49.64 -6.18 -16.44
C PRO A 449 -50.49 -4.92 -16.71
N GLY A 450 -50.79 -4.16 -15.67
CA GLY A 450 -51.68 -2.99 -15.70
C GLY A 450 -53.16 -3.31 -15.41
N SER A 451 -53.55 -4.58 -15.36
CA SER A 451 -54.91 -5.03 -15.04
C SER A 451 -54.92 -6.30 -14.18
N ARG A 452 -53.86 -6.52 -13.38
CA ARG A 452 -53.79 -7.69 -12.50
C ARG A 452 -54.70 -7.52 -11.29
N SER A 453 -55.10 -8.65 -10.72
CA SER A 453 -55.81 -8.71 -9.45
C SER A 453 -55.11 -9.70 -8.54
N LEU A 454 -54.81 -9.28 -7.31
CA LEU A 454 -54.37 -10.17 -6.23
C LEU A 454 -55.60 -10.56 -5.42
N THR A 455 -55.84 -11.86 -5.27
CA THR A 455 -56.78 -12.38 -4.28
C THR A 455 -56.01 -13.19 -3.24
N VAL A 456 -56.18 -12.88 -1.96
CA VAL A 456 -55.65 -13.66 -0.83
C VAL A 456 -56.84 -14.28 -0.09
N GLU A 457 -56.83 -15.58 0.11
CA GLU A 457 -57.92 -16.36 0.65
C GLU A 457 -57.48 -17.15 1.88
N TRP A 458 -58.25 -17.03 2.97
CA TRP A 458 -58.07 -17.76 4.20
C TRP A 458 -59.13 -18.86 4.29
N TYR A 459 -58.68 -20.08 4.54
CA TYR A 459 -59.52 -21.21 4.88
C TYR A 459 -58.96 -21.86 6.15
N VAL A 460 -59.46 -21.42 7.29
CA VAL A 460 -58.84 -21.64 8.62
C VAL A 460 -59.91 -21.87 9.69
N THR A 461 -59.50 -22.12 10.93
CA THR A 461 -60.39 -22.22 12.09
C THR A 461 -60.06 -21.17 13.14
N ARG A 462 -60.86 -21.08 14.20
CA ARG A 462 -60.53 -20.26 15.39
C ARG A 462 -59.63 -21.07 16.33
N TYR A 463 -58.63 -20.42 16.94
CA TYR A 463 -57.60 -21.07 17.79
C TYR A 463 -58.16 -22.11 18.80
N SER A 464 -59.25 -21.76 19.49
CA SER A 464 -59.87 -22.62 20.52
C SER A 464 -61.08 -23.45 20.03
N LYS A 465 -61.40 -23.39 18.73
CA LYS A 465 -62.61 -23.99 18.14
C LYS A 465 -62.32 -24.50 16.73
N GLU A 466 -61.61 -25.62 16.66
CA GLU A 466 -61.16 -26.25 15.40
C GLU A 466 -62.32 -26.83 14.55
N ASP A 467 -63.55 -26.82 15.06
CA ASP A 467 -64.77 -27.17 14.34
C ASP A 467 -65.46 -25.95 13.69
N GLN A 468 -64.99 -24.73 13.98
CA GLN A 468 -65.52 -23.48 13.42
C GLN A 468 -64.65 -23.01 12.25
N TYR A 469 -65.16 -23.20 11.03
CA TYR A 469 -64.48 -22.76 9.82
C TYR A 469 -64.71 -21.27 9.55
N PHE A 470 -63.63 -20.61 9.16
CA PHE A 470 -63.61 -19.25 8.68
C PHE A 470 -63.04 -19.27 7.26
N HIS A 471 -63.87 -18.83 6.32
CA HIS A 471 -63.60 -18.87 4.90
C HIS A 471 -63.95 -17.53 4.28
N PHE A 472 -62.92 -16.78 3.92
CA PHE A 472 -63.03 -15.44 3.38
C PHE A 472 -61.84 -15.12 2.50
N ASN A 473 -61.99 -14.14 1.62
CA ASN A 473 -60.89 -13.62 0.84
C ASN A 473 -60.90 -12.09 0.79
N MET A 474 -59.76 -11.58 0.36
CA MET A 474 -59.51 -10.18 0.09
C MET A 474 -59.00 -10.05 -1.34
N ARG A 475 -59.46 -9.04 -2.06
CA ARG A 475 -59.02 -8.71 -3.41
C ARG A 475 -58.58 -7.26 -3.56
N ILE A 476 -57.49 -7.06 -4.28
CA ILE A 476 -56.95 -5.76 -4.70
C ILE A 476 -56.72 -5.82 -6.21
N ASP A 477 -57.14 -4.78 -6.93
CA ASP A 477 -56.96 -4.66 -8.38
C ASP A 477 -55.89 -3.61 -8.72
N GLU A 478 -54.92 -3.97 -9.55
CA GLU A 478 -53.84 -3.10 -10.03
C GLU A 478 -54.38 -1.84 -10.73
N ALA A 479 -55.47 -1.99 -11.48
CA ALA A 479 -56.13 -0.90 -12.20
C ALA A 479 -56.96 0.03 -11.27
N HIS A 480 -57.24 -0.40 -10.04
CA HIS A 480 -58.06 0.36 -9.09
C HIS A 480 -57.34 0.46 -7.73
N PRO A 481 -56.26 1.27 -7.66
CA PRO A 481 -55.48 1.43 -6.44
C PRO A 481 -56.33 1.96 -5.27
N ASN A 482 -55.91 1.65 -4.04
CA ASN A 482 -56.55 2.06 -2.79
C ASN A 482 -57.98 1.52 -2.56
N ILE A 483 -58.42 0.55 -3.37
CA ILE A 483 -59.68 -0.16 -3.20
C ILE A 483 -59.38 -1.60 -2.78
N VAL A 484 -60.01 -2.03 -1.69
CA VAL A 484 -59.96 -3.42 -1.23
C VAL A 484 -61.37 -3.99 -1.15
N THR A 485 -61.53 -5.24 -1.58
CA THR A 485 -62.81 -5.95 -1.50
C THR A 485 -62.65 -7.19 -0.64
N TYR A 486 -63.55 -7.38 0.34
CA TYR A 486 -63.65 -8.57 1.16
C TYR A 486 -64.85 -9.41 0.73
N GLN A 487 -64.66 -10.71 0.60
CA GLN A 487 -65.74 -11.67 0.36
C GLN A 487 -65.74 -12.72 1.47
N TYR A 488 -66.90 -12.97 2.04
CA TYR A 488 -67.10 -13.97 3.09
C TYR A 488 -67.95 -15.11 2.56
N TYR A 489 -67.54 -16.34 2.86
CA TYR A 489 -68.23 -17.56 2.44
C TYR A 489 -68.70 -18.36 3.67
N ASP A 490 -67.84 -18.46 4.68
CA ASP A 490 -68.16 -19.07 5.97
C ASP A 490 -67.55 -18.24 7.10
N ALA A 491 -68.37 -17.91 8.09
CA ALA A 491 -67.97 -17.18 9.29
C ALA A 491 -69.02 -17.46 10.36
N VAL A 492 -68.77 -18.45 11.20
CA VAL A 492 -69.76 -19.01 12.14
C VAL A 492 -70.41 -17.94 13.02
N ASP A 493 -69.66 -16.91 13.42
CA ASP A 493 -70.14 -15.83 14.28
C ASP A 493 -70.48 -14.52 13.52
N LYS A 494 -70.46 -14.55 12.18
CA LYS A 494 -70.75 -13.40 11.30
C LYS A 494 -69.94 -12.14 11.62
N GLY A 495 -68.74 -12.32 12.17
CA GLY A 495 -67.84 -11.23 12.56
C GLY A 495 -68.13 -10.60 13.92
N ALA A 496 -68.87 -11.28 14.80
CA ALA A 496 -69.16 -10.77 16.15
C ALA A 496 -67.92 -10.65 17.05
N GLN A 497 -66.83 -11.35 16.73
CA GLN A 497 -65.57 -11.34 17.48
C GLN A 497 -64.37 -11.10 16.57
N CYS A 498 -64.46 -10.13 15.67
CA CYS A 498 -63.33 -9.74 14.84
C CYS A 498 -63.33 -8.24 14.55
N THR A 499 -62.20 -7.75 14.07
CA THR A 499 -62.09 -6.43 13.46
C THR A 499 -62.09 -6.56 11.95
N ILE A 500 -62.95 -5.78 11.28
CA ILE A 500 -63.02 -5.72 9.82
C ILE A 500 -62.81 -4.27 9.39
N GLY A 501 -61.84 -4.03 8.53
CA GLY A 501 -61.53 -2.68 8.09
C GLY A 501 -60.18 -2.53 7.42
N VAL A 502 -59.76 -1.28 7.27
CA VAL A 502 -58.44 -0.88 6.84
C VAL A 502 -57.91 0.24 7.75
N GLN A 503 -56.61 0.33 7.91
CA GLN A 503 -55.95 1.47 8.56
C GLN A 503 -54.81 2.02 7.70
N GLY A 504 -54.55 3.31 7.85
CA GLY A 504 -53.46 4.08 7.25
C GLY A 504 -52.69 4.83 8.33
N ALA A 505 -51.66 5.57 7.96
CA ALA A 505 -50.96 6.46 8.89
C ALA A 505 -51.86 7.61 9.41
N ASN A 506 -51.39 8.32 10.45
CA ASN A 506 -52.01 9.56 10.97
C ASN A 506 -53.46 9.42 11.42
N GLY A 507 -53.89 8.22 11.82
CA GLY A 507 -55.24 7.99 12.30
C GLY A 507 -56.27 7.76 11.20
N ALA A 508 -55.85 7.55 9.94
CA ALA A 508 -56.77 7.19 8.87
C ALA A 508 -57.23 5.73 9.03
N TYR A 509 -58.53 5.49 8.97
CA TYR A 509 -59.09 4.13 8.97
C TYR A 509 -60.51 4.10 8.40
N SER A 510 -60.95 2.92 7.99
CA SER A 510 -62.35 2.63 7.65
C SER A 510 -62.73 1.27 8.23
N VAL A 511 -63.87 1.19 8.89
CA VAL A 511 -64.37 -0.04 9.54
C VAL A 511 -65.68 -0.48 8.91
N ALA A 512 -65.89 -1.79 8.85
CA ALA A 512 -67.18 -2.37 8.52
C ALA A 512 -67.85 -2.95 9.77
N GLU A 513 -69.15 -2.72 9.95
CA GLU A 513 -69.86 -3.15 11.17
C GLU A 513 -70.04 -4.67 11.28
N LYS A 514 -70.04 -5.43 10.16
CA LYS A 514 -70.31 -6.88 10.10
C LYS A 514 -69.68 -7.53 8.87
N ALA A 515 -69.39 -8.83 8.91
CA ALA A 515 -69.11 -9.61 7.70
C ALA A 515 -70.42 -9.90 6.94
N VAL A 516 -70.70 -9.16 5.86
CA VAL A 516 -71.91 -9.35 5.03
C VAL A 516 -71.60 -10.32 3.88
N LEU A 517 -72.39 -11.40 3.76
CA LEU A 517 -72.21 -12.47 2.77
C LEU A 517 -72.28 -12.03 1.28
N VAL A 518 -72.58 -10.76 1.00
CA VAL A 518 -72.70 -10.19 -0.35
C VAL A 518 -71.42 -9.45 -0.79
N GLY A 519 -70.35 -9.52 0.01
CA GLY A 519 -69.09 -8.84 -0.28
C GLY A 519 -69.11 -7.38 0.19
N GLN A 520 -67.97 -6.87 0.63
CA GLN A 520 -67.80 -5.50 1.10
C GLN A 520 -66.61 -4.85 0.39
N THR A 521 -66.83 -3.66 -0.16
CA THR A 521 -65.77 -2.85 -0.76
C THR A 521 -65.47 -1.68 0.17
N LEU A 522 -64.21 -1.57 0.59
CA LEU A 522 -63.72 -0.44 1.40
C LEU A 522 -62.76 0.40 0.55
N ARG A 523 -62.82 1.72 0.69
CA ARG A 523 -61.90 2.68 0.08
C ARG A 523 -60.98 3.24 1.15
N GLY A 524 -59.67 3.25 0.87
CA GLY A 524 -58.67 3.97 1.66
C GLY A 524 -58.31 5.30 1.00
N SER A 525 -59.30 6.17 0.75
CA SER A 525 -59.06 7.56 0.28
C SER A 525 -59.14 8.53 1.45
N HIS A 526 -58.26 9.54 1.46
CA HIS A 526 -58.46 10.77 2.22
C HIS A 526 -59.46 11.60 1.41
N ASP A 527 -60.73 11.59 1.78
CA ASP A 527 -61.69 12.53 1.22
C ASP A 527 -61.43 13.87 1.91
N ASP A 528 -60.82 14.82 1.18
CA ASP A 528 -60.76 16.23 1.55
C ASP A 528 -62.19 16.79 1.57
N ASP A 529 -62.87 16.73 2.71
CA ASP A 529 -64.04 17.58 3.02
C ASP A 529 -63.78 18.30 4.36
N PRO A 530 -63.61 19.64 4.37
CA PRO A 530 -63.08 20.34 5.52
C PRO A 530 -64.20 20.87 6.43
N GLU A 531 -64.82 20.03 7.25
CA GLU A 531 -65.59 20.52 8.41
C GLU A 531 -65.50 19.59 9.63
N ASN A 532 -64.29 19.44 10.20
CA ASN A 532 -64.06 19.51 11.66
C ASN A 532 -62.62 19.09 11.99
N TYR A 533 -61.75 20.08 12.23
CA TYR A 533 -60.60 19.88 13.10
C TYR A 533 -60.43 21.10 13.99
N GLU A 534 -60.72 20.92 15.28
CA GLU A 534 -60.23 21.80 16.33
C GLU A 534 -58.69 21.72 16.38
N THR A 535 -58.11 22.89 16.60
CA THR A 535 -56.72 23.28 16.41
C THR A 535 -55.70 22.57 17.30
N GLY A 536 -54.59 22.13 16.69
CA GLY A 536 -53.31 21.77 17.33
C GLY A 536 -52.14 21.95 16.35
N PRO A 537 -50.91 22.30 16.80
CA PRO A 537 -50.05 23.21 16.06
C PRO A 537 -49.20 22.57 14.94
N GLU A 538 -49.04 23.41 13.94
CA GLU A 538 -48.24 23.37 12.71
C GLU A 538 -46.78 22.89 12.90
N LEU A 539 -46.35 21.93 12.07
CA LEU A 539 -44.94 21.59 11.85
C LEU A 539 -44.63 21.51 10.35
N VAL A 540 -43.48 22.11 10.02
CA VAL A 540 -42.89 22.45 8.71
C VAL A 540 -42.68 21.24 7.78
N PRO A 541 -42.85 21.38 6.45
CA PRO A 541 -42.72 20.26 5.51
C PRO A 541 -41.25 19.92 5.22
N GLY A 542 -40.91 18.64 5.38
CA GLY A 542 -39.67 18.02 4.90
C GLY A 542 -39.97 17.09 3.72
N GLU A 543 -39.14 17.20 2.68
CA GLU A 543 -39.16 16.42 1.44
C GLU A 543 -39.33 14.91 1.66
N LEU A 544 -40.28 14.30 0.95
CA LEU A 544 -40.27 12.88 0.61
C LEU A 544 -40.63 12.71 -0.86
N THR A 545 -39.90 11.80 -1.48
CA THR A 545 -39.58 11.67 -2.90
C THR A 545 -40.72 11.09 -3.73
N ASP A 546 -40.95 11.69 -4.90
CA ASP A 546 -41.80 11.18 -5.99
C ASP A 546 -41.38 9.78 -6.44
N GLY A 547 -42.32 8.84 -6.42
CA GLY A 547 -42.12 7.46 -6.86
C GLY A 547 -43.42 6.76 -7.27
N ALA A 548 -43.70 6.76 -8.57
CA ALA A 548 -44.33 5.66 -9.32
C ALA A 548 -45.81 5.24 -9.07
N CYS A 549 -46.67 6.07 -8.47
CA CYS A 549 -48.13 5.81 -8.45
C CYS A 549 -48.98 6.95 -9.09
N GLN A 550 -48.42 7.71 -10.05
CA GLN A 550 -49.20 8.56 -10.96
C GLN A 550 -49.23 7.94 -12.36
N GLY A 551 -50.24 7.10 -12.59
CA GLY A 551 -50.57 6.56 -13.89
C GLY A 551 -52.08 6.53 -14.07
N GLN A 552 -52.57 7.39 -14.97
CA GLN A 552 -53.92 7.42 -15.54
C GLN A 552 -55.07 7.88 -14.63
N GLN A 553 -55.12 9.20 -14.43
CA GLN A 553 -56.39 9.90 -14.29
C GLN A 553 -56.49 11.04 -15.32
N GLU A 554 -56.23 10.74 -16.60
CA GLU A 554 -56.66 11.59 -17.71
C GLU A 554 -57.06 10.70 -18.90
N LEU A 555 -58.23 11.02 -19.49
CA LEU A 555 -58.88 10.49 -20.71
C LEU A 555 -59.65 9.16 -20.56
N PHE A 556 -60.92 9.23 -20.12
CA PHE A 556 -62.12 9.31 -20.99
C PHE A 556 -63.37 9.66 -20.17
#